data_AF-A0A1C4YEM0-F1
#
_entry.id   AF-A0A1C4YEM0-F1
#
_cell.length_a   1.000
_cell.length_b   1.000
_cell.length_c   1.000
_cell.angle_alpha   90.00
_cell.angle_beta   90.00
_cell.angle_gamma   90.00
#
_symmetry.space_group_name_H-M   'P 1'
#
loop_
_entity.id
_entity.type
_entity.pdbx_description
1 polymer ?
#
loop_
_entity_poly.entity_id
_entity_poly.type
_entity_poly.pdbx_seq_one_letter_code
_entity_poly.pdbx_strand_id
1 'polypeptide(L)'
;MPAVDYEPPRGSTAVFSGRWLRYEPVPGFHRYYEGYRGTVIGWWNGTCEFTLDREAVTALVQTFAAMANYVGGDWRTVDFDGHVLTIARPVSLGGGVHLARPVEGRYRIGWGLPWRPVDPGRCDRIFGQP
;
A
#
# COMPACT_ATOMS: atom_id res chain seq x y z
N MET A 1 -5.50 -16.99 -18.69
CA MET A 1 -4.28 -16.27 -19.10
C MET A 1 -3.67 -15.65 -17.85
N PRO A 2 -2.39 -15.92 -17.52
CA PRO A 2 -1.76 -15.17 -16.44
C PRO A 2 -1.78 -13.70 -16.87
N ALA A 3 -2.32 -12.84 -16.03
CA ALA A 3 -2.29 -11.41 -16.31
C ALA A 3 -0.83 -11.03 -16.49
N VAL A 4 -0.48 -10.46 -17.65
CA VAL A 4 0.80 -9.77 -17.84
C VAL A 4 0.96 -8.88 -16.62
N ASP A 5 2.10 -8.99 -15.93
CA ASP A 5 2.41 -8.14 -14.78
C ASP A 5 2.29 -6.68 -15.25
N TYR A 6 1.14 -6.08 -14.99
CA TYR A 6 0.82 -4.73 -15.42
C TYR A 6 1.65 -3.80 -14.55
N GLU A 7 2.68 -3.20 -15.12
CA GLU A 7 3.48 -2.17 -14.46
C GLU A 7 2.93 -0.79 -14.86
N PRO A 8 2.18 -0.10 -13.98
CA PRO A 8 1.65 1.21 -14.30
C PRO A 8 2.80 2.22 -14.53
N PRO A 9 2.74 3.06 -15.58
CA PRO A 9 3.76 4.07 -15.82
C PRO A 9 3.90 5.05 -14.66
N ARG A 10 5.11 5.59 -14.46
CA ARG A 10 5.32 6.68 -13.50
C ARG A 10 4.39 7.87 -13.82
N GLY A 11 3.77 8.43 -12.79
CA GLY A 11 2.79 9.51 -12.91
C GLY A 11 1.37 9.04 -13.18
N SER A 12 1.14 7.75 -13.49
CA SER A 12 -0.22 7.22 -13.64
C SER A 12 -0.86 6.89 -12.29
N THR A 13 -2.18 6.98 -12.24
CA THR A 13 -2.97 6.53 -11.09
C THR A 13 -3.41 5.07 -11.29
N ALA A 14 -3.22 4.25 -10.26
CA ALA A 14 -3.67 2.86 -10.23
C ALA A 14 -4.14 2.47 -8.82
N VAL A 15 -4.73 1.28 -8.68
CA VAL A 15 -5.07 0.69 -7.38
C VAL A 15 -3.99 -0.31 -6.99
N PHE A 16 -3.47 -0.19 -5.78
CA PHE A 16 -2.42 -1.03 -5.23
C PHE A 16 -2.93 -1.85 -4.06
N SER A 17 -2.51 -3.10 -3.96
CA SER A 17 -2.75 -3.92 -2.77
C SER A 17 -1.49 -4.67 -2.35
N GLY A 18 -1.37 -4.90 -1.05
CA GLY A 18 -0.35 -5.78 -0.48
C GLY A 18 -0.69 -7.25 -0.69
N ARG A 19 0.35 -8.08 -0.82
CA ARG A 19 0.17 -9.55 -0.91
C ARG A 19 -0.53 -10.14 0.32
N TRP A 20 -0.36 -9.53 1.49
CA TRP A 20 -0.98 -9.95 2.75
C TRP A 20 -2.50 -9.77 2.79
N LEU A 21 -3.08 -8.97 1.88
CA LEU A 21 -4.52 -8.78 1.76
C LEU A 21 -5.17 -9.73 0.75
N ARG A 22 -4.36 -10.54 0.07
CA ARG A 22 -4.84 -11.48 -0.96
C ARG A 22 -5.48 -12.70 -0.32
N TYR A 23 -6.66 -13.07 -0.80
CA TYR A 23 -7.33 -14.31 -0.44
C TYR A 23 -7.94 -14.97 -1.69
N GLU A 24 -8.41 -16.21 -1.52
CA GLU A 24 -8.92 -17.05 -2.60
C GLU A 24 -10.32 -17.55 -2.23
N PRO A 25 -11.39 -16.83 -2.61
CA PRO A 25 -12.75 -17.25 -2.30
C PRO A 25 -13.13 -18.58 -2.97
N VAL A 26 -12.57 -18.85 -4.16
CA VAL A 26 -12.70 -20.12 -4.87
C VAL A 26 -11.38 -20.47 -5.55
N PRO A 27 -11.07 -21.76 -5.74
CA PRO A 27 -9.80 -22.20 -6.33
C PRO A 27 -9.47 -21.49 -7.65
N GLY A 28 -8.25 -20.95 -7.75
CA GLY A 28 -7.73 -20.23 -8.91
C GLY A 28 -8.22 -18.78 -9.07
N PHE A 29 -9.10 -18.28 -8.20
CA PHE A 29 -9.60 -16.91 -8.25
C PHE A 29 -9.16 -16.13 -7.02
N HIS A 30 -8.32 -15.12 -7.22
CA HIS A 30 -7.81 -14.29 -6.13
C HIS A 30 -8.54 -12.95 -6.03
N ARG A 31 -8.90 -12.57 -4.81
CA ARG A 31 -9.42 -11.24 -4.43
C ARG A 31 -8.51 -10.60 -3.39
N TYR A 32 -8.74 -9.32 -3.15
CA TYR A 32 -8.04 -8.53 -2.14
C TYR A 32 -9.06 -7.84 -1.25
N TYR A 33 -8.88 -7.90 0.07
CA TYR A 33 -9.80 -7.23 0.99
C TYR A 33 -9.83 -5.71 0.77
N GLU A 34 -8.68 -5.12 0.46
CA GLU A 34 -8.55 -3.68 0.26
C GLU A 34 -7.61 -3.36 -0.89
N GLY A 35 -7.89 -2.25 -1.57
CA GLY A 35 -7.01 -1.60 -2.52
C GLY A 35 -6.88 -0.11 -2.21
N TYR A 36 -5.71 0.46 -2.50
CA TYR A 36 -5.41 1.87 -2.25
C TYR A 36 -5.12 2.55 -3.57
N ARG A 37 -5.91 3.57 -3.91
CA ARG A 37 -5.72 4.35 -5.13
C ARG A 37 -4.57 5.33 -4.93
N GLY A 38 -3.55 5.24 -5.78
CA GLY A 38 -2.37 6.07 -5.68
C GLY A 38 -1.71 6.38 -7.01
N THR A 39 -0.84 7.38 -7.00
CA THR A 39 -0.06 7.79 -8.18
C THR A 39 1.34 7.17 -8.10
N VAL A 40 1.78 6.50 -9.17
CA VAL A 40 3.12 5.88 -9.23
C VAL A 40 4.19 6.96 -9.21
N ILE A 41 5.16 6.84 -8.31
CA ILE A 41 6.33 7.73 -8.27
C ILE A 41 7.63 7.02 -8.66
N GLY A 42 7.66 5.69 -8.62
CA GLY A 42 8.82 4.92 -9.04
C GLY A 42 8.78 3.47 -8.57
N TRP A 43 9.95 2.85 -8.58
CA TRP A 43 10.14 1.46 -8.18
C TRP A 43 11.41 1.35 -7.36
N TRP A 44 11.36 0.50 -6.34
CA TRP A 44 12.52 0.15 -5.52
C TRP A 44 12.63 -1.37 -5.48
N ASN A 45 13.75 -1.92 -5.96
CA ASN A 45 14.00 -3.38 -6.03
C ASN A 45 12.81 -4.18 -6.58
N GLY A 46 12.22 -3.72 -7.70
CA GLY A 46 11.08 -4.39 -8.35
C GLY A 46 9.74 -4.22 -7.63
N THR A 47 9.67 -3.38 -6.60
CA THR A 47 8.46 -3.08 -5.84
C THR A 47 7.99 -1.66 -6.10
N CYS A 48 6.69 -1.45 -6.29
CA CYS A 48 6.15 -0.13 -6.61
C CYS A 48 6.27 0.84 -5.42
N GLU A 49 6.69 2.06 -5.72
CA GLU A 49 6.55 3.22 -4.85
C GLU A 49 5.50 4.17 -5.44
N PHE A 50 4.58 4.61 -4.61
CA PHE A 50 3.43 5.41 -5.04
C PHE A 50 3.01 6.38 -3.93
N THR A 51 2.15 7.34 -4.26
CA THR A 51 1.64 8.30 -3.28
C THR A 51 0.15 8.11 -3.03
N LEU A 52 -0.24 8.12 -1.76
CA LEU A 52 -1.62 8.05 -1.30
C LEU A 52 -2.07 9.39 -0.72
N ASP A 53 -3.36 9.68 -0.82
CA ASP A 53 -3.96 10.80 -0.08
C ASP A 53 -4.15 10.44 1.41
N ARG A 54 -4.66 11.41 2.18
CA ARG A 54 -4.90 11.24 3.62
C ARG A 54 -5.88 10.11 3.92
N GLU A 55 -6.95 9.97 3.15
CA GLU A 55 -7.99 8.95 3.37
C GLU A 55 -7.39 7.54 3.22
N ALA A 56 -6.69 7.30 2.12
CA ALA A 56 -6.07 6.02 1.84
C ALA A 56 -4.93 5.69 2.83
N VAL A 57 -4.16 6.69 3.29
CA VAL A 57 -3.17 6.48 4.35
C VAL A 57 -3.82 6.10 5.67
N THR A 58 -4.90 6.78 6.07
CA THR A 58 -5.63 6.43 7.30
C THR A 58 -6.14 4.98 7.24
N ALA A 59 -6.74 4.57 6.12
CA ALA A 59 -7.19 3.20 5.95
C ALA A 59 -6.02 2.19 5.99
N LEU A 60 -4.91 2.51 5.32
CA LEU A 60 -3.72 1.67 5.32
C LEU A 60 -3.17 1.41 6.73
N VAL A 61 -3.05 2.46 7.55
CA VAL A 61 -2.55 2.35 8.93
C VAL A 61 -3.52 1.53 9.79
N GLN A 62 -4.83 1.73 9.63
CA GLN A 62 -5.83 0.90 10.32
C GLN A 62 -5.67 -0.58 9.97
N THR A 63 -5.41 -0.89 8.71
CA THR A 63 -5.20 -2.25 8.23
C THR A 63 -3.93 -2.88 8.80
N PHE A 64 -2.83 -2.13 8.88
CA PHE A 64 -1.62 -2.60 9.56
C PHE A 64 -1.83 -2.84 11.05
N ALA A 65 -2.56 -1.94 11.73
CA ALA A 65 -2.91 -2.12 13.13
C ALA A 65 -3.79 -3.37 13.35
N ALA A 66 -4.78 -3.61 12.49
CA ALA A 66 -5.64 -4.79 12.54
C ALA A 66 -4.83 -6.08 12.31
N MET A 67 -3.94 -6.08 11.32
CA MET A 67 -3.05 -7.21 11.03
C MET A 67 -2.10 -7.51 12.20
N ALA A 68 -1.54 -6.48 12.85
CA ALA A 68 -0.70 -6.64 14.03
C ALA A 68 -1.43 -7.35 15.18
N ASN A 69 -2.74 -7.11 15.32
CA ASN A 69 -3.56 -7.73 16.35
C ASN A 69 -3.93 -9.18 16.01
N TYR A 70 -4.11 -9.51 14.72
CA TYR A 70 -4.63 -10.82 14.30
C TYR A 70 -3.53 -11.86 14.04
N VAL A 71 -2.45 -11.48 13.35
CA VAL A 71 -1.41 -12.43 12.91
C VAL A 71 -0.24 -12.49 13.88
N GLY A 72 -0.10 -11.49 14.77
CA GLY A 72 1.09 -11.31 15.59
C GLY A 72 2.32 -10.92 14.75
N GLY A 73 3.34 -10.38 15.41
CA GLY A 73 4.57 -9.91 14.77
C GLY A 73 4.69 -8.38 14.66
N ASP A 74 5.68 -7.95 13.89
CA ASP A 74 6.19 -6.57 13.83
C ASP A 74 5.45 -5.73 12.78
N TRP A 75 4.11 -5.81 12.76
CA TRP A 75 3.27 -5.04 11.83
C TRP A 75 2.93 -3.63 12.35
N ARG A 76 3.30 -3.32 13.60
CA ARG A 76 3.26 -1.96 14.17
C ARG A 76 4.44 -1.12 13.66
N THR A 77 4.68 -1.17 12.36
CA THR A 77 5.75 -0.42 11.69
C THR A 77 5.28 0.90 11.13
N VAL A 78 3.98 1.20 11.18
CA VAL A 78 3.43 2.44 10.66
C VAL A 78 2.39 3.00 11.63
N ASP A 79 2.48 4.30 11.90
CA ASP A 79 1.50 5.05 12.67
C ASP A 79 1.19 6.39 11.98
N PHE A 80 0.00 6.92 12.20
CA PHE A 80 -0.46 8.16 11.58
C PHE A 80 -1.31 8.99 12.53
N ASP A 81 -0.82 10.19 12.89
CA ASP A 81 -1.52 11.12 13.79
C ASP A 81 -2.59 11.98 13.06
N GLY A 82 -2.80 11.72 11.77
CA GLY A 82 -3.67 12.52 10.90
C GLY A 82 -2.92 13.56 10.06
N HIS A 83 -1.64 13.78 10.32
CA HIS A 83 -0.79 14.70 9.55
C HIS A 83 0.61 14.13 9.26
N VAL A 84 1.28 13.53 10.24
CA VAL A 84 2.60 12.93 10.11
C VAL A 84 2.48 11.41 10.10
N LEU A 85 3.07 10.80 9.08
CA LEU A 85 3.18 9.35 8.94
C LEU A 85 4.53 8.90 9.52
N THR A 86 4.49 8.14 10.61
CA THR A 86 5.67 7.56 11.25
C THR A 86 5.88 6.16 10.71
N ILE A 87 7.07 5.87 10.19
CA ILE A 87 7.39 4.60 9.54
C ILE A 87 8.65 4.03 10.18
N ALA A 88 8.56 2.85 10.80
CA ALA A 88 9.65 2.15 11.44
C ALA A 88 10.26 1.11 10.50
N ARG A 89 11.59 1.14 10.42
CA ARG A 89 12.49 0.33 9.60
C ARG A 89 12.09 0.19 8.11
N PRO A 90 11.70 1.28 7.42
CA PRO A 90 11.44 1.22 5.98
C PRO A 90 12.73 0.93 5.21
N VAL A 91 12.81 -0.24 4.57
CA VAL A 91 14.05 -0.67 3.88
C VAL A 91 14.34 0.23 2.68
N SER A 92 13.31 0.67 1.94
CA SER A 92 13.51 1.58 0.80
C SER A 92 13.94 3.00 1.19
N LEU A 93 13.89 3.34 2.48
CA LEU A 93 14.33 4.64 3.00
C LEU A 93 15.61 4.56 3.85
N GLY A 94 16.23 3.38 3.96
CA GLY A 94 17.50 3.18 4.68
C GLY A 94 17.36 2.66 6.12
N GLY A 95 16.17 2.24 6.56
CA GLY A 95 15.93 1.69 7.91
C GLY A 95 15.52 2.75 8.94
N GLY A 96 15.82 2.54 10.23
CA GLY A 96 15.56 3.56 11.28
C GLY A 96 14.09 3.91 11.51
N VAL A 97 13.80 5.15 11.91
CA VAL A 97 12.43 5.69 12.04
C VAL A 97 12.33 6.92 11.16
N HIS A 98 11.34 6.96 10.27
CA HIS A 98 11.11 8.06 9.35
C HIS A 98 9.80 8.75 9.67
N LEU A 99 9.84 10.08 9.68
CA LEU A 99 8.66 10.94 9.78
C LEU A 99 8.39 11.55 8.41
N ALA A 100 7.27 11.18 7.80
CA ALA A 100 6.85 11.67 6.50
C ALA A 100 5.69 12.67 6.66
N ARG A 101 5.91 13.88 6.15
CA ARG A 101 4.86 14.89 5.95
C ARG A 101 4.31 14.79 4.52
N PRO A 102 3.04 15.19 4.29
CA PRO A 102 2.49 15.15 2.95
C PRO A 102 3.21 16.16 2.06
N VAL A 103 3.46 15.76 0.82
CA VAL A 103 3.86 16.66 -0.27
C VAL A 103 2.63 16.79 -1.17
N GLU A 104 2.15 18.02 -1.36
CA GLU A 104 0.91 18.28 -2.14
C GLU A 104 -0.30 17.46 -1.64
N GLY A 105 -0.40 17.28 -0.32
CA GLY A 105 -1.49 16.52 0.31
C GLY A 105 -1.35 14.99 0.20
N ARG A 106 -0.23 14.47 -0.32
CA ARG A 106 -0.02 13.03 -0.52
C ARG A 106 1.24 12.51 0.19
N TYR A 107 1.20 11.24 0.56
CA TYR A 107 2.25 10.55 1.32
C TYR A 107 2.91 9.47 0.47
N ARG A 108 4.24 9.37 0.54
CA ARG A 108 5.01 8.33 -0.14
C ARG A 108 4.87 6.99 0.56
N ILE A 109 4.44 6.00 -0.20
CA ILE A 109 4.31 4.59 0.17
C ILE A 109 5.29 3.76 -0.67
N GLY A 110 5.58 2.55 -0.20
CA GLY A 110 6.47 1.60 -0.85
C GLY A 110 7.23 0.85 0.22
N TRP A 111 8.21 1.52 0.84
CA TRP A 111 8.94 1.10 2.04
C TRP A 111 9.64 -0.27 1.94
N GLY A 112 9.78 -0.81 0.72
CA GLY A 112 10.25 -2.17 0.47
C GLY A 112 9.20 -3.27 0.73
N LEU A 113 7.94 -2.92 0.94
CA LEU A 113 6.83 -3.87 1.07
C LEU A 113 6.30 -4.28 -0.30
N PRO A 114 5.97 -5.56 -0.56
CA PRO A 114 5.62 -6.08 -1.89
C PRO A 114 4.24 -5.63 -2.39
N TRP A 115 4.08 -4.34 -2.62
CA TRP A 115 2.93 -3.70 -3.25
C TRP A 115 2.79 -4.15 -4.69
N ARG A 116 1.55 -4.44 -5.10
CA ARG A 116 1.23 -4.79 -6.47
C ARG A 116 0.10 -3.93 -7.00
N PRO A 117 0.20 -3.43 -8.24
CA PRO A 117 -0.95 -2.92 -8.95
C PRO A 117 -1.95 -4.06 -9.15
N VAL A 118 -3.24 -3.79 -8.90
CA VAL A 118 -4.31 -4.77 -9.01
C VAL A 118 -5.50 -4.18 -9.77
N ASP A 119 -6.27 -5.06 -10.39
CA ASP A 119 -7.56 -4.69 -10.96
C ASP A 119 -8.50 -4.21 -9.84
N PRO A 120 -9.06 -2.97 -9.94
CA PRO A 120 -10.03 -2.46 -8.98
C PRO A 120 -11.20 -3.41 -8.71
N GLY A 121 -11.67 -4.16 -9.72
CA GLY A 121 -12.78 -5.11 -9.59
C GLY A 121 -12.44 -6.35 -8.75
N ARG A 122 -11.16 -6.55 -8.40
CA ARG A 122 -10.70 -7.63 -7.50
C ARG A 122 -10.55 -7.18 -6.05
N CYS A 123 -10.75 -5.90 -5.76
CA CYS A 123 -10.74 -5.36 -4.40
C CYS A 123 -12.17 -5.30 -3.85
N ASP A 124 -12.36 -5.75 -2.61
CA ASP A 124 -13.67 -5.63 -1.94
C ASP A 124 -13.96 -4.18 -1.53
N ARG A 125 -12.90 -3.44 -1.19
CA ARG A 125 -12.94 -2.02 -0.83
C ARG A 125 -11.80 -1.30 -1.52
N ILE A 126 -12.03 -0.06 -1.96
CA ILE A 126 -11.00 0.82 -2.50
C ILE A 126 -11.02 2.12 -1.71
N PHE A 127 -9.85 2.55 -1.26
CA PHE A 127 -9.66 3.82 -0.56
C PHE A 127 -8.89 4.82 -1.42
N GLY A 128 -9.18 6.09 -1.20
CA GLY A 128 -8.50 7.20 -1.87
C GLY A 128 -9.29 7.77 -3.05
N GLN A 129 -9.17 9.08 -3.19
CA GLN A 129 -9.87 9.88 -4.19
C GLN A 129 -9.27 9.68 -5.59
N PRO A 130 -10.10 9.83 -6.66
CA PRO A 130 -9.63 9.84 -8.05
C PRO A 130 -8.49 10.85 -8.32
#